data_AF-A0A3B0XXL3-F1
#
_entry.id   AF-A0A3B0XXL3-F1
#
_cell.length_a   1.000
_cell.length_b   1.000
_cell.length_c   1.000
_cell.angle_alpha   90.00
_cell.angle_beta   90.00
_cell.angle_gamma   90.00
#
_symmetry.space_group_name_H-M   'P 1'
#
loop_
_entity.id
_entity.type
_entity.pdbx_description
1 polymer ?
#
loop_
_entity_poly.entity_id
_entity_poly.type
_entity_poly.pdbx_seq_one_letter_code
_entity_poly.pdbx_strand_id
1 'polypeptide(L)'
;MIDERTQLDSVSINQKTKIYNLNMSLVNLAISEIDISFIYKTFEESIMPASCKSEVLKVFFNEGYKINYIYTDKTGQLISKHTVNPAYCK
;
A
#
# COMPACT_ATOMS: atom_id res chain seq x y z
N MET A 1 -14.06 -8.76 0.82
CA MET A 1 -13.47 -7.41 0.68
C MET A 1 -12.35 -7.26 1.69
N ILE A 2 -11.11 -7.17 1.24
CA ILE A 2 -9.96 -6.92 2.14
C ILE A 2 -10.15 -5.60 2.91
N ASP A 3 -10.86 -4.62 2.33
CA ASP A 3 -11.13 -3.30 2.91
C ASP A 3 -11.81 -3.33 4.29
N GLU A 4 -12.80 -4.19 4.53
CA GLU A 4 -13.50 -4.23 5.84
C GLU A 4 -12.65 -4.82 6.97
N ARG A 5 -11.50 -5.40 6.62
CA ARG A 5 -10.57 -6.04 7.56
C ARG A 5 -9.18 -5.41 7.52
N THR A 6 -9.03 -4.29 6.82
CA THR A 6 -7.77 -3.56 6.71
C THR A 6 -7.86 -2.27 7.49
N GLN A 7 -6.90 -2.03 8.36
CA GLN A 7 -6.77 -0.78 9.10
C GLN A 7 -5.51 -0.06 8.65
N LEU A 8 -5.59 1.26 8.47
CA LEU A 8 -4.39 2.10 8.34
C LEU A 8 -3.87 2.39 9.75
N ASP A 9 -2.73 1.79 10.11
CA ASP A 9 -2.16 1.91 11.45
C ASP A 9 -1.35 3.19 11.60
N SER A 10 -0.55 3.50 10.58
CA SER A 10 0.33 4.65 10.60
C SER A 10 0.76 5.08 9.21
N VAL A 11 1.19 6.33 9.15
CA VAL A 11 1.72 6.94 7.96
C VAL A 11 3.08 7.56 8.29
N SER A 12 4.08 7.29 7.46
CA SER A 12 5.42 7.86 7.65
C SER A 12 6.00 8.40 6.36
N ILE A 13 6.83 9.43 6.47
CA ILE A 13 7.48 10.07 5.34
C ILE A 13 9.01 10.03 5.52
N ASN A 14 9.70 9.51 4.51
CA ASN A 14 11.13 9.65 4.38
C ASN A 14 11.41 10.73 3.33
N GLN A 15 11.78 11.92 3.79
CA GLN A 15 12.05 13.07 2.92
C GLN A 15 13.33 12.88 2.09
N LYS A 16 14.33 12.17 2.62
CA LYS A 16 15.62 11.92 1.94
C LYS A 16 15.44 11.00 0.75
N THR A 17 14.69 9.91 0.91
CA THR A 17 14.44 8.93 -0.16
C THR A 17 13.17 9.22 -0.95
N LYS A 18 12.42 10.27 -0.58
CA LYS A 18 11.13 10.65 -1.18
C LYS A 18 10.15 9.48 -1.17
N ILE A 19 9.98 8.86 0.00
CA ILE A 19 9.06 7.73 0.18
C ILE A 19 8.00 8.08 1.21
N TYR A 20 6.74 7.85 0.86
CA TYR A 20 5.62 7.85 1.78
C TYR A 20 5.25 6.39 2.08
N ASN A 21 5.12 6.01 3.34
CA ASN A 21 4.69 4.67 3.72
C ASN A 21 3.31 4.73 4.35
N LEU A 22 2.40 3.93 3.82
CA LEU A 22 1.10 3.61 4.38
C LEU A 22 1.22 2.23 5.01
N ASN A 23 1.30 2.16 6.34
CA ASN A 23 1.36 0.90 7.07
C ASN A 23 -0.06 0.47 7.42
N MET A 24 -0.45 -0.69 6.95
CA MET A 24 -1.79 -1.24 7.12
C MET A 24 -1.73 -2.63 7.74
N SER A 25 -2.66 -2.92 8.63
CA SER A 25 -2.80 -4.22 9.27
C SER A 25 -4.09 -4.92 8.83
N LEU A 26 -4.01 -6.23 8.63
CA LEU A 26 -5.18 -7.09 8.49
C LEU A 26 -5.62 -7.57 9.87
N VAL A 27 -6.51 -6.81 10.51
CA VAL A 27 -6.87 -6.94 11.94
C VAL A 27 -7.34 -8.33 12.38
N ASN A 28 -7.85 -9.16 11.46
CA ASN A 28 -8.47 -10.44 11.80
C ASN A 28 -7.78 -11.68 11.20
N LEU A 29 -6.72 -11.51 10.41
CA LEU A 29 -6.09 -12.62 9.68
C LEU A 29 -4.61 -12.73 10.04
N ALA A 30 -4.13 -13.94 10.30
CA ALA A 30 -2.69 -14.26 10.30
C ALA A 30 -2.21 -14.52 8.86
N ILE A 31 -0.91 -14.35 8.59
CA ILE A 31 -0.34 -14.57 7.25
C ILE A 31 -0.65 -15.97 6.68
N SER A 32 -0.72 -17.00 7.51
CA SER A 32 -1.07 -18.37 7.11
C SER A 32 -2.52 -18.52 6.63
N GLU A 33 -3.38 -17.57 6.95
CA GLU A 33 -4.81 -17.53 6.62
C GLU A 33 -5.07 -16.67 5.37
N ILE A 34 -4.02 -16.12 4.76
CA ILE A 34 -4.10 -15.12 3.69
C ILE A 34 -3.61 -15.73 2.38
N ASP A 35 -4.44 -15.64 1.34
CA ASP A 35 -4.00 -15.85 -0.03
C ASP A 35 -3.21 -14.61 -0.50
N ILE A 36 -1.89 -14.69 -0.39
CA ILE A 36 -0.99 -13.62 -0.79
C ILE A 36 -1.16 -13.27 -2.26
N SER A 37 -1.45 -14.25 -3.13
CA SER A 37 -1.63 -14.02 -4.57
C SER A 37 -2.82 -13.10 -4.86
N PHE A 38 -3.88 -13.21 -4.05
CA PHE A 38 -5.04 -12.34 -4.13
C PHE A 38 -4.71 -10.89 -3.72
N ILE A 39 -3.81 -10.68 -2.76
CA ILE A 39 -3.32 -9.33 -2.39
C ILE A 39 -2.54 -8.71 -3.54
N TYR A 40 -1.61 -9.46 -4.15
CA TYR A 40 -0.86 -8.99 -5.33
C TYR A 40 -1.81 -8.59 -6.47
N LYS A 41 -2.76 -9.47 -6.80
CA LYS A 41 -3.75 -9.21 -7.85
C LYS A 41 -4.59 -7.98 -7.55
N THR A 42 -5.10 -7.86 -6.32
CA THR A 42 -5.89 -6.69 -5.89
C THR A 42 -5.07 -5.40 -5.97
N PHE A 43 -3.79 -5.46 -5.59
CA PHE A 43 -2.91 -4.31 -5.69
C PHE A 43 -2.73 -3.86 -7.15
N GLU A 44 -2.44 -4.78 -8.07
CA GLU A 44 -2.21 -4.48 -9.48
C GLU A 44 -3.49 -4.00 -10.20
N GLU A 45 -4.62 -4.68 -9.97
CA GLU A 45 -5.86 -4.42 -10.71
C GLU A 45 -6.64 -3.23 -10.15
N SER A 46 -6.49 -2.90 -8.86
CA SER A 46 -7.31 -1.88 -8.19
C SER A 46 -6.48 -0.76 -7.55
N ILE A 47 -5.59 -1.09 -6.61
CA ILE A 47 -4.93 -0.10 -5.75
C ILE A 47 -3.95 0.76 -6.55
N MET A 48 -3.14 0.16 -7.42
CA MET A 48 -2.19 0.89 -8.25
C MET A 48 -2.91 1.85 -9.22
N PRO A 49 -3.89 1.42 -10.03
CA PRO A 49 -4.68 2.32 -10.88
C PRO A 49 -5.40 3.43 -10.10
N ALA A 50 -6.01 3.11 -8.96
CA ALA A 50 -6.68 4.09 -8.11
C ALA A 50 -5.68 5.12 -7.55
N SER A 51 -4.49 4.66 -7.13
CA SER A 51 -3.43 5.54 -6.66
C SER A 51 -2.96 6.50 -7.74
N CYS A 52 -2.78 6.01 -8.98
CA CYS A 52 -2.38 6.82 -10.12
C CYS A 52 -3.42 7.89 -10.51
N LYS A 53 -4.71 7.61 -10.28
CA LYS A 53 -5.80 8.54 -10.57
C LYS A 53 -6.12 9.50 -9.41
N SER A 54 -5.56 9.28 -8.23
CA SER A 54 -5.83 10.10 -7.05
C SER A 54 -5.18 11.48 -7.17
N GLU A 55 -6.00 12.53 -7.22
CA GLU A 55 -5.53 13.93 -7.23
C GLU A 55 -4.70 14.28 -5.99
N VAL A 56 -5.03 13.68 -4.83
CA VAL A 56 -4.26 13.87 -3.60
C VAL A 56 -2.85 13.30 -3.76
N LEU A 57 -2.72 12.09 -4.33
CA LEU A 57 -1.41 11.44 -4.51
C LEU A 57 -0.60 12.07 -5.63
N LYS A 58 -1.24 12.68 -6.65
CA LYS A 58 -0.55 13.41 -7.71
C LYS A 58 0.34 14.53 -7.19
N VAL A 59 -0.06 15.23 -6.13
CA VAL A 59 0.79 16.28 -5.51
C VAL A 59 2.12 15.68 -5.03
N PHE A 60 2.07 14.53 -4.37
CA PHE A 60 3.28 13.84 -3.90
C PHE A 60 4.11 13.29 -5.07
N PHE A 61 3.45 12.74 -6.09
CA PHE A 61 4.12 12.23 -7.28
C PHE A 61 4.87 13.33 -8.05
N ASN A 62 4.29 14.52 -8.18
CA ASN A 62 4.94 15.68 -8.82
C ASN A 62 6.19 16.14 -8.06
N GLU A 63 6.22 15.93 -6.74
CA GLU A 63 7.36 16.21 -5.86
C GLU A 63 8.40 15.07 -5.82
N GLY A 64 8.25 14.07 -6.69
CA GLY A 64 9.14 12.92 -6.84
C GLY A 64 8.94 11.83 -5.79
N TYR A 65 7.86 11.87 -5.00
CA TYR A 65 7.59 10.84 -4.01
C TYR A 65 7.08 9.55 -4.62
N LYS A 66 7.39 8.44 -3.95
CA LYS A 66 6.80 7.11 -4.18
C LYS A 66 5.94 6.74 -2.98
N ILE A 67 4.87 6.00 -3.21
CA ILE A 67 3.97 5.54 -2.15
C ILE A 67 4.19 4.04 -1.94
N ASN A 68 4.54 3.65 -0.72
CA ASN A 68 4.60 2.27 -0.29
C ASN A 68 3.32 1.89 0.46
N TYR A 69 2.71 0.81 0.03
CA TYR A 69 1.63 0.11 0.72
C TYR A 69 2.25 -1.08 1.42
N ILE A 70 2.30 -1.05 2.76
CA ILE A 70 2.92 -2.08 3.59
C ILE A 70 1.81 -2.77 4.36
N TYR A 71 1.61 -4.06 4.10
CA TYR A 71 0.58 -4.87 4.75
C TYR A 71 1.20 -5.80 5.79
N THR A 72 0.71 -5.74 7.02
CA THR A 72 1.04 -6.66 8.10
C THR A 72 -0.19 -7.46 8.51
N ASP A 73 0.03 -8.63 9.09
CA ASP A 73 -1.05 -9.45 9.64
C ASP A 73 -1.41 -8.98 11.07
N LYS A 74 -2.41 -9.63 11.68
CA LYS A 74 -2.86 -9.31 13.06
C LYS A 74 -1.76 -9.42 14.13
N THR A 75 -0.66 -10.10 13.84
CA THR A 75 0.49 -10.26 14.74
C THR A 75 1.62 -9.27 14.46
N GLY A 76 1.46 -8.43 13.43
CA GLY A 76 2.49 -7.49 12.97
C GLY A 76 3.49 -8.13 11.99
N GLN A 77 3.27 -9.37 11.55
CA GLN A 77 4.14 -10.01 10.57
C GLN A 77 3.91 -9.40 9.19
N LEU A 78 4.98 -9.04 8.49
CA LEU A 78 4.89 -8.49 7.13
C LEU A 78 4.28 -9.53 6.18
N ILE A 79 3.19 -9.15 5.54
CA ILE A 79 2.54 -9.93 4.48
C ILE A 79 3.14 -9.53 3.13
N SER A 80 3.07 -8.24 2.80
CA SER A 80 3.56 -7.74 1.52
C SER A 80 3.91 -6.25 1.58
N LYS A 81 4.76 -5.84 0.63
CA LYS A 81 5.08 -4.44 0.40
C LYS A 81 4.99 -4.16 -1.08
N HIS A 82 4.20 -3.17 -1.45
CA HIS A 82 4.03 -2.74 -2.82
C HIS A 82 4.36 -1.26 -2.96
N THR A 83 4.95 -0.88 -4.09
CA THR A 83 5.35 0.50 -4.33
C THR A 83 4.67 1.02 -5.58
N VAL A 84 3.90 2.09 -5.43
CA VAL A 84 3.42 2.88 -6.55
C VAL A 84 4.50 3.92 -6.86
N ASN A 85 5.18 3.69 -7.99
CA ASN A 85 6.08 4.67 -8.58
C ASN A 85 5.28 5.45 -9.64
N PRO A 86 5.30 6.79 -9.63
CA PRO A 86 4.61 7.57 -10.66
C PRO A 86 5.04 7.24 -12.09
N ALA A 87 6.26 6.70 -12.29
CA ALA A 87 6.69 6.21 -13.60
C ALA A 87 5.83 5.05 -14.17
N TYR A 88 5.04 4.37 -13.34
CA TYR A 88 4.11 3.31 -13.74
C TYR A 88 2.69 3.83 -13.99
N CYS A 89 2.40 5.09 -13.63
CA CYS A 89 1.14 5.76 -13.91
C CYS A 89 1.20 6.35 -15.33
N LYS A 90 0.83 5.54 -16.33
CA LYS A 90 0.71 5.98 -17.73
C LYS A 90 -0.65 6.61 -18.02
#